data_AF-A0A850B660-F1
#
_entry.id   AF-A0A850B660-F1
#
_cell.length_a   1.000
_cell.length_b   1.000
_cell.length_c   1.000
_cell.angle_alpha   90.00
_cell.angle_beta   90.00
_cell.angle_gamma   90.00
#
_symmetry.space_group_name_H-M   'P 1'
#
loop_
_entity.id
_entity.type
_entity.pdbx_description
1 polymer ?
#
loop_
_entity_poly.entity_id
_entity_poly.type
_entity_poly.pdbx_seq_one_letter_code
_entity_poly.pdbx_strand_id
1 'polypeptide(L)'
;MNTLEIVRNIKRFALLPALGVFFLAGCSGAAPGAAEDESGIRGIYRVPVAEGLDPWATYPVDGIEVEREGDYIKIEYMFPSWLAGEVQQVELEGVFTGTEASFPVTAGAMGSGACDVSGPRFVCTENLPGVAVNLEKAKANMRAAGLPADEVAQRLQVTEAFSVDPIGIVEFDMP
;
A
#
# COMPACT_ATOMS: atom_id res chain seq x y z
N MET A 1 -39.68 25.91 16.98
CA MET A 1 -40.08 25.79 18.41
C MET A 1 -39.92 24.32 18.80
N ASN A 2 -39.49 24.08 20.04
CA ASN A 2 -38.90 22.86 20.65
C ASN A 2 -37.36 22.84 20.50
N THR A 3 -36.56 23.48 21.37
CA THR A 3 -36.42 23.42 22.85
C THR A 3 -35.60 22.21 23.31
N LEU A 4 -34.30 22.50 23.54
CA LEU A 4 -33.47 22.17 24.72
C LEU A 4 -33.47 20.72 25.24
N GLU A 5 -32.27 20.12 25.34
CA GLU A 5 -31.45 20.07 26.56
C GLU A 5 -30.78 18.71 26.87
N ILE A 6 -29.70 18.79 27.67
CA ILE A 6 -29.27 17.85 28.72
C ILE A 6 -28.02 16.97 28.47
N VAL A 7 -26.93 17.50 29.07
CA VAL A 7 -26.05 16.85 30.07
C VAL A 7 -24.66 16.35 29.65
N ARG A 8 -23.71 17.27 29.89
CA ARG A 8 -22.36 17.07 30.48
C ARG A 8 -22.16 15.74 31.20
N ASN A 9 -21.10 15.01 30.88
CA ASN A 9 -20.48 14.10 31.84
C ASN A 9 -18.97 14.33 31.95
N ILE A 10 -18.61 15.01 33.04
CA ILE A 10 -17.26 15.28 33.51
C ILE A 10 -16.84 14.06 34.33
N LYS A 11 -15.76 13.36 33.94
CA LYS A 11 -14.95 12.62 34.90
C LYS A 11 -13.46 12.84 34.68
N ARG A 12 -12.93 13.66 35.59
CA ARG A 12 -11.53 13.80 35.97
C ARG A 12 -11.06 12.50 36.62
N PHE A 13 -9.92 11.96 36.21
CA PHE A 13 -9.09 10.99 36.94
C PHE A 13 -7.73 11.01 36.24
N ALA A 14 -6.55 11.01 36.86
CA ALA A 14 -6.06 11.37 38.18
C ALA A 14 -4.55 11.52 37.98
N LEU A 15 -3.95 12.58 38.53
CA LEU A 15 -2.50 12.69 38.69
C LEU A 15 -2.01 11.63 39.68
N LEU A 16 -0.88 10.99 39.39
CA LEU A 16 0.00 10.39 40.39
C LEU A 16 1.46 10.53 39.91
N PRO A 17 2.30 11.29 40.62
CA PRO A 17 3.75 11.25 40.48
C PRO A 17 4.34 10.27 41.51
N ALA A 18 5.43 9.56 41.17
CA ALA A 18 6.55 9.29 42.10
C ALA A 18 7.62 8.37 41.49
N LEU A 19 8.81 8.96 41.37
CA LEU A 19 10.15 8.44 41.66
C LEU A 19 10.36 6.91 41.83
N GLY A 20 11.30 6.41 41.03
CA GLY A 20 12.12 5.24 41.36
C GLY A 20 13.40 5.22 40.52
N VAL A 21 14.50 5.73 41.08
CA VAL A 21 15.88 5.59 40.56
C VAL A 21 16.51 4.37 41.24
N PHE A 22 17.09 3.42 40.51
CA PHE A 22 18.37 2.78 40.87
C PHE A 22 18.97 1.98 39.70
N PHE A 23 20.24 2.30 39.43
CA PHE A 23 21.15 1.75 38.41
C PHE A 23 21.55 0.29 38.72
N LEU A 24 21.55 -0.57 37.70
CA LEU A 24 22.44 -1.74 37.63
C LEU A 24 23.06 -1.81 36.23
N ALA A 25 24.34 -1.44 36.16
CA ALA A 25 25.21 -1.64 35.01
C ALA A 25 25.56 -3.13 34.90
N GLY A 26 24.83 -3.86 34.06
CA GLY A 26 25.16 -5.21 33.61
C GLY A 26 25.58 -5.17 32.15
N CYS A 27 26.88 -5.18 31.89
CA CYS A 27 27.46 -5.29 30.56
C CYS A 27 27.30 -6.76 30.09
N SER A 28 26.38 -7.03 29.17
CA SER A 28 26.31 -8.29 28.44
C SER A 28 26.06 -7.97 26.97
N GLY A 29 27.02 -8.38 26.14
CA GLY A 29 27.23 -7.90 24.78
C GLY A 29 26.00 -8.04 23.91
N ALA A 30 25.52 -6.91 23.43
CA ALA A 30 24.70 -6.84 22.23
C ALA A 30 25.57 -7.30 21.06
N ALA A 31 25.29 -8.51 20.55
CA ALA A 31 25.80 -8.92 19.26
C ALA A 31 25.31 -7.90 18.21
N PRO A 32 26.17 -7.46 17.27
CA PRO A 32 25.78 -6.55 16.22
C PRO A 32 24.62 -7.18 15.44
N GLY A 33 23.50 -6.45 15.39
CA GLY A 33 22.29 -6.84 14.68
C GLY A 33 22.64 -7.23 13.25
N ALA A 34 22.18 -8.42 12.86
CA ALA A 34 22.08 -8.78 11.46
C ALA A 34 21.28 -7.66 10.79
N ALA A 35 21.89 -6.97 9.82
CA ALA A 35 21.14 -6.14 8.90
C ALA A 35 20.14 -7.08 8.23
N GLU A 36 18.87 -6.90 8.55
CA GLU A 36 17.77 -7.61 7.90
C GLU A 36 17.88 -7.28 6.41
N ASP A 37 18.14 -8.31 5.64
CA ASP A 37 18.29 -8.24 4.18
C ASP A 37 16.90 -7.85 3.65
N GLU A 38 16.64 -6.55 3.47
CA GLU A 38 15.42 -5.99 2.85
C GLU A 38 15.35 -6.37 1.36
N SER A 39 15.33 -7.68 1.12
CA SER A 39 15.30 -8.34 -0.19
C SER A 39 13.86 -8.56 -0.65
N GLY A 40 13.00 -7.57 -0.41
CA GLY A 40 11.63 -7.61 -0.91
C GLY A 40 11.62 -7.68 -2.44
N ILE A 41 10.59 -8.33 -2.98
CA ILE A 41 10.44 -8.50 -4.42
C ILE A 41 10.17 -7.12 -5.04
N ARG A 42 10.82 -6.84 -6.18
CA ARG A 42 10.55 -5.63 -6.96
C ARG A 42 9.50 -5.93 -8.01
N GLY A 43 8.59 -5.00 -8.19
CA GLY A 43 7.54 -5.06 -9.19
C GLY A 43 7.23 -3.70 -9.77
N ILE A 44 6.16 -3.67 -10.56
CA ILE A 44 5.59 -2.46 -11.12
C ILE A 44 4.09 -2.47 -10.88
N TYR A 45 3.54 -1.27 -10.68
CA TYR A 45 2.11 -1.02 -10.70
C TYR A 45 1.77 -0.21 -11.94
N ARG A 46 0.75 -0.64 -12.67
CA ARG A 46 0.28 0.02 -13.89
C ARG A 46 -1.19 0.38 -13.77
N VAL A 47 -1.54 1.57 -14.25
CA VAL A 47 -2.94 2.00 -14.40
C VAL A 47 -3.31 1.86 -15.88
N PRO A 48 -4.34 1.08 -16.24
CA PRO A 48 -4.85 1.08 -17.62
C PRO A 48 -5.40 2.45 -17.99
N VAL A 49 -4.79 3.11 -18.97
CA VAL A 49 -5.20 4.44 -19.45
C VAL A 49 -5.22 4.47 -20.98
N ALA A 50 -5.62 5.59 -21.56
CA ALA A 50 -5.49 5.80 -23.00
C ALA A 50 -4.01 5.90 -23.42
N GLU A 51 -3.67 5.45 -24.63
CA GLU A 51 -2.29 5.34 -25.15
C GLU A 51 -1.43 6.61 -24.97
N GLY A 52 -2.05 7.80 -25.00
CA GLY A 52 -1.34 9.07 -24.80
C GLY A 52 -0.79 9.28 -23.37
N LEU A 53 -1.30 8.55 -22.38
CA LEU A 53 -0.89 8.63 -20.97
C LEU A 53 -0.04 7.43 -20.52
N ASP A 54 0.06 6.37 -21.32
CA ASP A 54 0.82 5.15 -21.00
C ASP A 54 2.24 5.38 -20.46
N PRO A 55 3.04 6.34 -20.99
CA PRO A 55 4.38 6.60 -20.47
C PRO A 55 4.42 7.05 -19.00
N TRP A 56 3.30 7.55 -18.47
CA TRP A 56 3.19 8.10 -17.11
C TRP A 56 2.39 7.21 -16.17
N ALA A 57 1.81 6.12 -16.67
CA ALA A 57 0.90 5.25 -15.94
C ALA A 57 1.58 4.04 -15.29
N THR A 58 2.91 4.03 -15.23
CA THR A 58 3.70 2.98 -14.55
C THR A 58 4.42 3.56 -13.34
N TYR A 59 4.38 2.82 -12.24
CA TYR A 59 4.96 3.19 -10.95
C TYR A 59 5.80 2.01 -10.44
N PRO A 60 7.02 2.25 -9.93
CA PRO A 60 7.78 1.20 -9.26
C PRO A 60 7.08 0.80 -7.96
N VAL A 61 7.10 -0.49 -7.67
CA VAL A 61 6.68 -1.04 -6.37
C VAL A 61 7.86 -1.85 -5.83
N ASP A 62 8.39 -1.40 -4.70
CA ASP A 62 9.46 -2.09 -3.99
C ASP A 62 8.88 -2.77 -2.75
N GLY A 63 9.55 -3.83 -2.27
CA GLY A 63 9.16 -4.47 -1.01
C GLY A 63 7.87 -5.29 -1.14
N ILE A 64 7.62 -5.93 -2.28
CA ILE A 64 6.51 -6.87 -2.40
C ILE A 64 6.86 -8.10 -1.55
N GLU A 65 5.98 -8.41 -0.60
CA GLU A 65 6.08 -9.57 0.27
C GLU A 65 5.05 -10.61 -0.16
N VAL A 66 5.48 -11.87 -0.27
CA VAL A 66 4.61 -12.97 -0.67
C VAL A 66 4.72 -14.07 0.37
N GLU A 67 3.62 -14.30 1.09
CA GLU A 67 3.48 -15.37 2.06
C GLU A 67 2.64 -16.50 1.45
N ARG A 68 3.07 -17.74 1.66
CA ARG A 68 2.36 -18.93 1.18
C ARG A 68 2.23 -19.98 2.28
N GLU A 69 1.00 -20.35 2.60
CA GLU A 69 0.67 -21.39 3.57
C GLU A 69 -0.20 -22.47 2.91
N GLY A 70 0.44 -23.50 2.36
CA GLY A 70 -0.25 -24.51 1.56
C GLY A 70 -0.78 -23.91 0.25
N ASP A 71 -2.10 -24.00 0.05
CA ASP A 71 -2.78 -23.38 -1.11
C ASP A 71 -3.17 -21.93 -0.86
N TYR A 72 -3.01 -21.42 0.37
CA TYR A 72 -3.25 -20.02 0.66
C TYR A 72 -2.06 -19.16 0.23
N ILE A 73 -2.34 -18.03 -0.43
CA ILE A 73 -1.35 -17.03 -0.82
C ILE A 73 -1.80 -15.66 -0.34
N LYS A 74 -0.85 -14.90 0.20
CA LYS A 74 -1.00 -13.51 0.60
C LYS A 74 0.11 -12.69 -0.05
N ILE A 75 -0.25 -11.60 -0.72
CA ILE A 75 0.66 -10.68 -1.41
C ILE A 75 0.47 -9.30 -0.79
N GLU A 76 1.53 -8.74 -0.21
CA GLU A 76 1.51 -7.41 0.41
C GLU A 76 2.44 -6.45 -0.31
N TYR A 77 1.99 -5.22 -0.51
CA TYR A 77 2.83 -4.16 -1.07
C TYR A 77 2.35 -2.76 -0.71
N MET A 78 3.25 -1.79 -0.82
CA MET A 78 2.92 -0.37 -0.62
C MET A 78 2.35 0.24 -1.90
N PHE A 79 1.12 0.73 -1.83
CA PHE A 79 0.44 1.37 -2.94
C PHE A 79 1.16 2.67 -3.35
N PRO A 80 1.33 2.95 -4.65
CA PRO A 80 2.06 4.13 -5.10
C PRO A 80 1.47 5.44 -4.57
N SER A 81 2.22 6.13 -3.72
CA SER A 81 1.79 7.43 -3.13
C SER A 81 1.72 8.56 -4.15
N TRP A 82 2.35 8.42 -5.31
CA TRP A 82 2.19 9.33 -6.45
C TRP A 82 0.85 9.13 -7.17
N LEU A 83 0.20 7.98 -6.97
CA LEU A 83 -1.13 7.70 -7.49
C LEU A 83 -2.19 8.08 -6.45
N ALA A 84 -2.17 7.50 -5.24
CA ALA A 84 -3.22 7.74 -4.26
C ALA A 84 -3.03 9.00 -3.39
N GLY A 85 -1.82 9.56 -3.33
CA GLY A 85 -1.48 10.70 -2.48
C GLY A 85 -1.10 10.31 -1.05
N GLU A 86 -1.80 9.35 -0.43
CA GLU A 86 -1.40 8.79 0.86
C GLU A 86 -0.71 7.44 0.69
N VAL A 87 0.17 7.12 1.64
CA VAL A 87 0.80 5.80 1.74
C VAL A 87 -0.24 4.82 2.26
N GLN A 88 -0.55 3.79 1.47
CA GLN A 88 -1.53 2.75 1.79
C GLN A 88 -0.86 1.39 1.52
N GLN A 89 -1.15 0.40 2.35
CA GLN A 89 -0.70 -0.98 2.12
C GLN A 89 -1.87 -1.75 1.50
N VAL A 90 -1.60 -2.46 0.41
CA VAL A 90 -2.54 -3.41 -0.21
C VAL A 90 -2.12 -4.81 0.20
N GLU A 91 -3.10 -5.59 0.65
CA GLU A 91 -2.98 -7.01 0.96
C GLU A 91 -3.93 -7.75 0.02
N LEU A 92 -3.40 -8.63 -0.83
CA LEU A 92 -4.18 -9.50 -1.70
C LEU A 92 -4.15 -10.92 -1.13
N GLU A 93 -5.31 -11.48 -0.87
CA GLU A 93 -5.45 -12.84 -0.34
C GLU A 93 -6.19 -13.73 -1.35
N GLY A 94 -5.71 -14.95 -1.56
CA GLY A 94 -6.31 -15.88 -2.51
C GLY A 94 -5.96 -17.34 -2.25
N VAL A 95 -6.53 -18.23 -3.06
CA VAL A 95 -6.18 -19.64 -3.09
C VAL A 95 -5.45 -19.92 -4.40
N PHE A 96 -4.20 -20.37 -4.30
CA PHE A 96 -3.33 -20.70 -5.41
C PHE A 96 -2.68 -22.07 -5.21
N THR A 97 -3.12 -23.05 -6.00
CA THR A 97 -2.62 -24.43 -5.92
C THR A 97 -1.21 -24.59 -6.51
N GLY A 98 -0.68 -23.57 -7.21
CA GLY A 98 0.58 -23.64 -7.94
C GLY A 98 0.47 -24.23 -9.34
N THR A 99 -0.72 -24.68 -9.76
CA THR A 99 -0.95 -25.31 -11.07
C THR A 99 -1.87 -24.53 -12.00
N GLU A 100 -2.62 -23.58 -11.44
CA GLU A 100 -3.56 -22.76 -12.18
C GLU A 100 -2.84 -21.63 -12.92
N ALA A 101 -3.33 -21.29 -14.11
CA ALA A 101 -2.84 -20.14 -14.86
C ALA A 101 -3.40 -18.80 -14.33
N SER A 102 -4.49 -18.86 -13.54
CA SER A 102 -5.16 -17.69 -13.00
C SER A 102 -5.90 -18.05 -11.71
N PHE A 103 -5.92 -17.15 -10.73
CA PHE A 103 -6.66 -17.33 -9.47
C PHE A 103 -7.25 -16.00 -8.96
N PRO A 104 -8.43 -16.01 -8.32
CA PRO A 104 -9.04 -14.80 -7.77
C PRO A 104 -8.35 -14.38 -6.46
N VAL A 105 -8.34 -13.07 -6.20
CA VAL A 105 -7.83 -12.48 -4.95
C VAL A 105 -8.80 -11.44 -4.38
N THR A 106 -8.79 -11.27 -3.06
CA THR A 106 -9.53 -10.23 -2.33
C THR A 106 -8.55 -9.25 -1.68
N ALA A 107 -8.90 -7.97 -1.68
CA ALA A 107 -8.18 -6.91 -0.96
C ALA A 107 -8.98 -6.39 0.24
N GLY A 108 -9.80 -7.25 0.83
CA GLY A 108 -10.70 -6.91 1.93
C GLY A 108 -11.67 -5.79 1.56
N ALA A 109 -11.63 -4.70 2.33
CA ALA A 109 -12.47 -3.52 2.06
C ALA A 109 -11.96 -2.65 0.89
N MET A 110 -10.71 -2.84 0.44
CA MET A 110 -10.16 -2.06 -0.66
C MET A 110 -10.70 -2.51 -2.02
N GLY A 111 -10.98 -3.80 -2.19
CA GLY A 111 -11.44 -4.32 -3.48
C GLY A 111 -11.17 -5.80 -3.69
N SER A 112 -11.00 -6.18 -4.95
CA SER A 112 -10.74 -7.56 -5.36
C SER A 112 -10.06 -7.59 -6.73
N GLY A 113 -9.55 -8.75 -7.13
CA GLY A 113 -8.87 -8.90 -8.42
C GLY A 113 -8.71 -10.35 -8.84
N ALA A 114 -7.86 -10.55 -9.85
CA ALA A 114 -7.39 -11.86 -10.27
C ALA A 114 -5.91 -11.77 -10.64
N CYS A 115 -5.15 -12.80 -10.29
CA CYS A 115 -3.74 -12.93 -10.61
C CYS A 115 -3.55 -14.00 -11.68
N ASP A 116 -2.99 -13.61 -12.81
CA ASP A 116 -2.51 -14.52 -13.85
C ASP A 116 -1.05 -14.89 -13.59
N VAL A 117 -0.72 -16.17 -13.77
CA VAL A 117 0.61 -16.74 -13.49
C VAL A 117 1.20 -17.35 -14.74
N SER A 118 2.42 -16.93 -15.08
CA SER A 118 3.17 -17.45 -16.22
C SER A 118 4.64 -17.69 -15.83
N GLY A 119 4.94 -18.91 -15.38
CA GLY A 119 6.27 -19.24 -14.85
C GLY A 119 6.48 -18.55 -13.50
N PRO A 120 7.56 -17.76 -13.31
CA PRO A 120 7.76 -16.98 -12.08
C PRO A 120 6.93 -15.68 -12.05
N ARG A 121 6.34 -15.28 -13.17
CA ARG A 121 5.68 -13.99 -13.32
C ARG A 121 4.24 -14.03 -12.80
N PHE A 122 3.92 -13.07 -11.94
CA PHE A 122 2.56 -12.78 -11.46
C PHE A 122 2.09 -11.46 -12.05
N VAL A 123 0.86 -11.44 -12.55
CA VAL A 123 0.18 -10.26 -13.08
C VAL A 123 -1.20 -10.19 -12.45
N CYS A 124 -1.35 -9.36 -11.42
CA CYS A 124 -2.62 -9.22 -10.70
C CYS A 124 -3.35 -7.98 -11.18
N THR A 125 -4.48 -8.19 -11.87
CA THR A 125 -5.42 -7.13 -12.23
C THR A 125 -6.40 -6.92 -11.09
N GLU A 126 -6.46 -5.70 -10.57
CA GLU A 126 -7.19 -5.34 -9.36
C GLU A 126 -8.23 -4.28 -9.69
N ASN A 127 -9.37 -4.34 -8.99
CA ASN A 127 -10.35 -3.27 -8.92
C ASN A 127 -10.46 -2.84 -7.46
N LEU A 128 -9.98 -1.64 -7.15
CA LEU A 128 -9.75 -1.14 -5.80
C LEU A 128 -10.61 0.09 -5.45
N PRO A 129 -11.95 0.00 -5.48
CA PRO A 129 -12.83 1.14 -5.22
C PRO A 129 -12.76 1.68 -3.80
N GLY A 130 -12.18 0.92 -2.85
CA GLY A 130 -11.94 1.36 -1.48
C GLY A 130 -10.66 2.17 -1.29
N VAL A 131 -9.80 2.29 -2.31
CA VAL A 131 -8.60 3.13 -2.23
C VAL A 131 -8.99 4.60 -2.23
N ALA A 132 -8.58 5.32 -1.19
CA ALA A 132 -8.81 6.75 -1.11
C ALA A 132 -7.76 7.50 -1.95
N VAL A 133 -8.22 8.29 -2.93
CA VAL A 133 -7.36 9.12 -3.78
C VAL A 133 -7.40 10.58 -3.30
N ASN A 134 -6.23 11.14 -3.02
CA ASN A 134 -6.03 12.56 -2.71
C ASN A 134 -5.12 13.21 -3.75
N LEU A 135 -5.73 13.81 -4.78
CA LEU A 135 -5.04 14.47 -5.89
C LEU A 135 -4.04 15.55 -5.46
N GLU A 136 -4.41 16.40 -4.51
CA GLU A 136 -3.53 17.47 -4.03
C GLU A 136 -2.31 16.92 -3.29
N LYS A 137 -2.48 15.84 -2.54
CA LYS A 137 -1.37 15.16 -1.88
C LYS A 137 -0.48 14.43 -2.88
N ALA A 138 -1.06 13.73 -3.87
CA ALA A 138 -0.31 13.09 -4.96
C ALA A 138 0.57 14.11 -5.71
N LYS A 139 0.00 15.26 -6.06
CA LYS A 139 0.71 16.41 -6.64
C LYS A 139 1.84 16.93 -5.75
N ALA A 140 1.60 17.05 -4.45
CA ALA A 140 2.61 17.49 -3.50
C ALA A 140 3.76 16.48 -3.40
N ASN A 141 3.48 15.18 -3.37
CA ASN A 141 4.49 14.11 -3.33
C ASN A 141 5.37 14.12 -4.59
N MET A 142 4.76 14.24 -5.77
CA MET A 142 5.49 14.32 -7.04
C MET A 142 6.41 15.55 -7.11
N ARG A 143 5.93 16.71 -6.64
CA ARG A 143 6.75 17.93 -6.55
C ARG A 143 7.88 17.80 -5.54
N ALA A 144 7.62 17.18 -4.39
CA ALA A 144 8.63 16.92 -3.37
C ALA A 144 9.73 15.97 -3.87
N ALA A 145 9.38 15.03 -4.77
CA ALA A 145 10.33 14.17 -5.46
C ALA A 145 11.12 14.89 -6.57
N GLY A 146 10.84 16.18 -6.84
CA GLY A 146 11.56 16.97 -7.83
C GLY A 146 11.15 16.70 -9.29
N LEU A 147 9.98 16.12 -9.53
CA LEU A 147 9.51 15.86 -10.90
C LEU A 147 9.25 17.18 -11.66
N PRO A 148 9.54 17.23 -12.97
CA PRO A 148 9.17 18.35 -13.84
C PRO A 148 7.67 18.66 -13.81
N ALA A 149 7.31 19.93 -13.96
CA ALA A 149 5.91 20.37 -13.85
C ALA A 149 4.99 19.79 -14.94
N ASP A 150 5.51 19.56 -16.13
CA ASP A 150 4.83 18.90 -17.24
C ASP A 150 4.61 17.41 -16.95
N GLU A 151 5.61 16.69 -16.43
CA GLU A 151 5.45 15.30 -15.98
C GLU A 151 4.40 15.19 -14.86
N VAL A 152 4.44 16.09 -13.86
CA VAL A 152 3.44 16.13 -12.78
C VAL A 152 2.03 16.30 -13.35
N ALA A 153 1.85 17.16 -14.36
CA ALA A 153 0.55 17.38 -14.99
C ALA A 153 0.04 16.14 -15.75
N GLN A 154 0.93 15.34 -16.36
CA GLN A 154 0.54 14.11 -17.04
C GLN A 154 0.21 12.99 -16.05
N ARG A 155 1.02 12.80 -15.01
CA ARG A 155 0.75 11.82 -13.95
C ARG A 155 -0.53 12.11 -13.18
N LEU A 156 -0.88 13.39 -12.99
CA LEU A 156 -2.16 13.75 -12.38
C LEU A 156 -3.36 13.35 -13.25
N GLN A 157 -3.25 13.37 -14.58
CA GLN A 157 -4.33 12.86 -15.44
C GLN A 157 -4.50 11.34 -15.27
N VAL A 158 -3.41 10.59 -15.04
CA VAL A 158 -3.50 9.17 -14.68
C VAL A 158 -4.19 9.00 -13.33
N THR A 159 -3.84 9.80 -12.33
CA THR A 159 -4.52 9.78 -11.03
C THR A 159 -6.00 10.11 -11.13
N GLU A 160 -6.37 11.10 -11.95
CA GLU A 160 -7.77 11.45 -12.22
C GLU A 160 -8.51 10.28 -12.87
N ALA A 161 -7.92 9.62 -13.88
CA ALA A 161 -8.51 8.44 -14.50
C ALA A 161 -8.72 7.30 -13.49
N PHE A 162 -7.70 6.99 -12.68
CA PHE A 162 -7.79 5.98 -11.62
C PHE A 162 -8.86 6.32 -10.57
N SER A 163 -9.05 7.60 -10.24
CA SER A 163 -10.08 8.01 -9.28
C SER A 163 -11.52 7.76 -9.76
N VAL A 164 -11.71 7.64 -11.07
CA VAL A 164 -13.01 7.34 -11.70
C VAL A 164 -13.17 5.84 -11.91
N ASP A 165 -12.11 5.18 -12.37
CA ASP A 165 -12.06 3.73 -12.62
C ASP A 165 -10.82 3.14 -11.93
N PRO A 166 -10.95 2.69 -10.66
CA PRO A 166 -9.83 2.33 -9.80
C PRO A 166 -9.28 0.93 -10.12
N ILE A 167 -8.98 0.71 -11.39
CA ILE A 167 -8.39 -0.51 -11.91
C ILE A 167 -6.87 -0.34 -11.98
N GLY A 168 -6.15 -1.36 -11.51
CA GLY A 168 -4.70 -1.41 -11.54
C GLY A 168 -4.19 -2.78 -11.89
N ILE A 169 -2.89 -2.84 -12.19
CA ILE A 169 -2.17 -4.08 -12.47
C ILE A 169 -0.86 -4.05 -11.70
N VAL A 170 -0.70 -4.92 -10.71
CA VAL A 170 0.60 -5.18 -10.08
C VAL A 170 1.27 -6.36 -10.75
N GLU A 171 2.53 -6.18 -11.17
CA GLU A 171 3.32 -7.18 -11.87
C GLU A 171 4.66 -7.38 -11.16
N PHE A 172 5.03 -8.64 -10.92
CA PHE A 172 6.31 -9.00 -10.29
C PHE A 172 6.72 -10.43 -10.66
N ASP A 173 7.99 -10.75 -10.42
CA ASP A 173 8.55 -12.08 -10.61
C ASP A 173 8.96 -12.68 -9.26
N MET A 174 8.50 -13.90 -8.97
CA MET A 174 8.94 -14.67 -7.81
C MET A 174 10.36 -15.23 -8.04
N PRO A 175 11.26 -15.17 -7.04
CA PRO A 175 12.63 -15.68 -7.15
C PRO A 175 12.73 -17.20 -7.25
#